data_AF-A0A522AT02-F1
#
_entry.id   AF-A0A522AT02-F1
#
_cell.length_a   1.000
_cell.length_b   1.000
_cell.length_c   1.000
_cell.angle_alpha   90.00
_cell.angle_beta   90.00
_cell.angle_gamma   90.00
#
_symmetry.space_group_name_H-M   'P 1'
#
loop_
_entity.id
_entity.type
_entity.pdbx_description
1 polymer ?
#
loop_
_entity_poly.entity_id
_entity_poly.type
_entity_poly.pdbx_seq_one_letter_code
_entity_poly.pdbx_strand_id
1 'polypeptide(L)'
;MTIQTACLSCGTPARSASSTFCGRCGLPFGTEPPSHVELPSCPVCYRSSDDDGRFASQVHAGLRLDLPRHVAEHEQHPVGDDDYLESLREGARIRIGRWMAPFDLVRRYLVTGSLDGGRRRQFEHDLIVTAMTQLARFGPNAVILGDQPEWRAARDAVAELMERFHRPAGTRLFA
;
A
#
# COMPACT_ATOMS: atom_id res chain seq x y z
N MET A 1 13.11 26.92 -3.80
CA MET A 1 13.01 26.22 -5.11
C MET A 1 12.80 24.75 -4.82
N THR A 2 11.56 24.29 -4.81
CA THR A 2 11.22 22.92 -4.41
C THR A 2 11.41 22.02 -5.62
N ILE A 3 12.50 21.24 -5.66
CA ILE A 3 12.66 20.18 -6.67
C ILE A 3 11.54 19.18 -6.43
N GLN A 4 10.49 19.25 -7.26
CA GLN A 4 9.45 18.23 -7.27
C GLN A 4 10.02 16.96 -7.87
N THR A 5 9.90 15.88 -7.11
CA THR A 5 10.39 14.56 -7.48
C THR A 5 9.28 13.70 -8.10
N ALA A 6 8.02 14.17 -8.07
CA ALA A 6 6.88 13.51 -8.69
C ALA A 6 5.82 14.48 -9.22
N CYS A 7 4.95 13.96 -10.08
CA CYS A 7 3.81 14.67 -10.63
C CYS A 7 2.73 14.83 -9.55
N LEU A 8 2.23 16.06 -9.37
CA LEU A 8 1.20 16.36 -8.38
C LEU A 8 -0.14 15.69 -8.70
N SER A 9 -0.46 15.52 -9.99
CA SER A 9 -1.77 14.97 -10.40
C SER A 9 -1.86 13.44 -10.30
N CYS A 10 -0.75 12.72 -10.41
CA CYS A 10 -0.78 11.25 -10.47
C CYS A 10 0.33 10.53 -9.70
N GLY A 11 1.14 11.26 -8.94
CA GLY A 11 2.20 10.72 -8.08
C GLY A 11 3.38 10.06 -8.81
N THR A 12 3.42 10.09 -10.14
CA THR A 12 4.48 9.41 -10.91
C THR A 12 5.82 10.12 -10.71
N PRO A 13 6.89 9.42 -10.31
CA PRO A 13 8.20 10.03 -10.08
C PRO A 13 8.81 10.55 -11.39
N ALA A 14 9.51 11.67 -11.29
CA ALA A 14 10.33 12.21 -12.38
C ALA A 14 11.47 11.26 -12.70
N ARG A 15 11.73 11.02 -13.99
CA ARG A 15 12.84 10.15 -14.42
C ARG A 15 14.20 10.79 -14.19
N SER A 16 14.25 12.11 -14.17
CA SER A 16 15.45 12.92 -13.95
C SER A 16 15.05 14.31 -13.43
N ALA A 17 16.01 15.04 -12.85
CA ALA A 17 15.82 16.44 -12.46
C ALA A 17 15.51 17.38 -13.65
N SER A 18 15.81 16.94 -14.88
CA SER A 18 15.54 17.67 -16.13
C SER A 18 14.20 17.31 -16.78
N SER A 19 13.40 16.42 -16.16
CA SER A 19 12.13 16.01 -16.72
C SER A 19 11.10 17.14 -16.63
N THR A 20 10.65 17.66 -17.78
CA THR A 20 9.65 18.74 -17.84
C THR A 20 8.22 18.22 -17.75
N PHE A 21 7.93 17.05 -18.33
CA PHE A 21 6.58 16.48 -18.43
C PHE A 21 6.47 15.09 -17.80
N CYS A 22 5.32 14.82 -17.20
CA CYS A 22 5.02 13.51 -16.63
C CYS A 22 4.78 12.48 -17.73
N GLY A 23 5.56 11.39 -17.74
CA GLY A 23 5.40 10.31 -18.72
C GLY A 23 4.12 9.47 -18.58
N ARG A 24 3.31 9.68 -17.52
CA ARG A 24 2.04 8.97 -17.29
C ARG A 24 0.82 9.79 -17.72
N CYS A 25 0.74 11.06 -17.31
CA CYS A 25 -0.42 11.91 -17.55
C CYS A 25 -0.17 13.06 -18.56
N GLY A 26 1.07 13.27 -18.99
CA GLY A 26 1.44 14.31 -19.95
C GLY A 26 1.52 15.73 -19.38
N LEU A 27 1.07 15.97 -18.15
CA LEU A 27 1.13 17.30 -17.53
C LEU A 27 2.57 17.71 -17.19
N PRO A 28 2.91 19.01 -17.28
CA PRO A 28 4.18 19.52 -16.79
C PRO A 28 4.34 19.24 -15.29
N PHE A 29 5.52 18.83 -14.85
CA PHE A 29 5.82 18.80 -13.41
C PHE A 29 5.69 20.21 -12.84
N GLY A 30 5.10 20.34 -11.65
CA GLY A 30 4.82 21.63 -11.02
C GLY A 30 3.36 22.06 -11.14
N THR A 31 2.66 21.56 -12.16
CA THR A 31 1.29 21.98 -12.46
C THR A 31 0.34 21.49 -11.36
N GLU A 32 -0.54 22.38 -10.93
CA GLU A 32 -1.64 22.04 -10.03
C GLU A 32 -2.52 20.95 -10.66
N PRO A 33 -2.98 19.97 -9.87
CA PRO A 33 -3.88 18.94 -10.40
C PRO A 33 -5.17 19.53 -10.96
N PRO A 34 -5.63 19.06 -12.14
CA PRO A 34 -6.98 19.39 -12.59
C PRO A 34 -8.02 18.83 -11.63
N SER A 35 -9.08 19.59 -11.35
CA SER A 35 -10.12 19.26 -10.36
C SER A 35 -10.90 17.96 -10.62
N HIS A 36 -10.81 17.40 -11.82
CA HIS A 36 -11.51 16.18 -12.22
C HIS A 36 -10.63 14.92 -12.13
N VAL A 37 -9.36 15.05 -11.74
CA VAL A 37 -8.44 13.93 -11.63
C VAL A 37 -8.51 13.35 -10.23
N GLU A 38 -8.57 12.03 -10.14
CA GLU A 38 -8.41 11.33 -8.87
C GLU A 38 -6.98 11.50 -8.36
N LEU A 39 -6.83 12.17 -7.22
CA LEU A 39 -5.55 12.53 -6.64
C LEU A 39 -4.81 11.31 -6.07
N PRO A 40 -3.47 11.31 -6.08
CA PRO A 40 -2.70 10.19 -5.57
C PRO A 40 -2.92 10.00 -4.07
N SER A 41 -3.07 8.74 -3.67
CA SER A 41 -3.10 8.30 -2.29
C SER A 41 -1.75 7.72 -1.86
N CYS A 42 -1.34 8.01 -0.63
CA CYS A 42 -0.15 7.44 -0.03
C CYS A 42 -0.35 5.93 0.18
N PRO A 43 0.53 5.05 -0.34
CA PRO A 43 0.39 3.61 -0.14
C PRO A 43 0.70 3.16 1.30
N VAL A 44 1.26 4.04 2.13
CA VAL A 44 1.64 3.74 3.53
C VAL A 44 0.53 4.14 4.50
N CYS A 45 0.06 5.41 4.47
CA CYS A 45 -1.00 5.88 5.35
C CYS A 45 -2.41 5.88 4.74
N TYR A 46 -2.54 5.53 3.46
CA TYR A 46 -3.80 5.51 2.70
C TYR A 46 -4.55 6.84 2.62
N ARG A 47 -3.95 7.95 3.07
CA ARG A 47 -4.51 9.29 2.87
C ARG A 47 -4.33 9.73 1.42
N SER A 48 -5.34 10.35 0.86
CA SER A 48 -5.25 11.09 -0.40
C SER A 48 -4.51 12.41 -0.19
N SER A 49 -3.85 12.89 -1.23
CA SER A 49 -3.31 14.25 -1.23
C SER A 49 -4.42 15.30 -1.20
N ASP A 50 -4.12 16.49 -0.69
CA ASP A 50 -5.04 17.62 -0.77
C ASP A 50 -5.12 18.16 -2.21
N ASP A 51 -6.01 19.11 -2.46
CA ASP A 51 -6.33 19.64 -3.80
C ASP A 51 -5.10 20.12 -4.62
N ASP A 52 -4.02 20.52 -3.95
CA ASP A 52 -2.75 20.91 -4.58
C ASP A 52 -1.87 19.71 -4.99
N GLY A 53 -2.34 18.48 -4.80
CA GLY A 53 -1.64 17.23 -5.08
C GLY A 53 -0.50 16.93 -4.11
N ARG A 54 -0.53 17.55 -2.92
CA ARG A 54 0.51 17.42 -1.88
C ARG A 54 -0.04 16.95 -0.55
N PHE A 55 0.88 16.61 0.34
CA PHE A 55 0.62 16.20 1.72
C PHE A 55 1.21 17.21 2.68
N ALA A 56 0.56 17.44 3.82
CA ALA A 56 1.18 18.17 4.92
C ALA A 56 2.28 17.30 5.55
N SER A 57 3.46 17.89 5.77
CA SER A 57 4.51 17.25 6.57
C SER A 57 4.05 17.11 8.02
N GLN A 58 4.34 15.96 8.62
CA GLN A 58 4.13 15.71 10.04
C GLN A 58 5.26 16.32 10.90
N VAL A 59 6.46 16.46 10.33
CA VAL A 59 7.65 16.95 11.06
C VAL A 59 7.76 18.46 11.02
N HIS A 60 7.47 19.07 9.87
CA HIS A 60 7.71 20.48 9.64
C HIS A 60 6.39 21.21 9.35
N ALA A 61 5.89 21.93 10.36
CA ALA A 61 4.67 22.70 10.25
C ALA A 61 4.70 23.64 9.02
N GLY A 62 3.67 23.55 8.17
CA GLY A 62 3.53 24.35 6.96
C GLY A 62 4.28 23.83 5.73
N LEU A 63 5.12 22.78 5.85
CA LEU A 63 5.79 22.18 4.70
C LEU A 63 4.82 21.27 3.92
N ARG A 64 4.79 21.43 2.59
CA ARG A 64 3.97 20.65 1.65
C ARG A 64 4.84 19.69 0.84
N LEU A 65 4.59 18.40 0.96
CA LEU A 65 5.40 17.33 0.37
C LEU A 65 4.71 16.74 -0.87
N ASP A 66 5.49 16.42 -1.90
CA ASP A 66 5.02 15.54 -2.97
C ASP A 66 4.98 14.08 -2.47
N LEU A 67 4.32 13.19 -3.23
CA LEU A 67 4.09 11.81 -2.80
C LEU A 67 5.37 11.06 -2.37
N PRO A 68 6.48 11.05 -3.14
CA PRO A 68 7.69 10.32 -2.73
C PRO A 68 8.28 10.85 -1.43
N ARG A 69 8.29 12.17 -1.22
CA ARG A 69 8.82 12.75 0.03
C ARG A 69 7.92 12.46 1.21
N HIS A 70 6.60 12.45 1.02
CA HIS A 70 5.67 12.05 2.07
C HIS A 70 5.86 10.56 2.44
N VAL A 71 6.05 9.68 1.45
CA VAL A 71 6.37 8.27 1.70
C VAL A 71 7.70 8.12 2.46
N ALA A 72 8.73 8.88 2.08
CA ALA A 72 10.02 8.86 2.78
C ALA A 72 9.93 9.40 4.22
N GLU A 73 9.03 10.36 4.49
CA GLU A 73 8.78 10.84 5.85
C GLU A 73 8.34 9.70 6.80
N HIS A 74 7.66 8.68 6.26
CA HIS A 74 7.25 7.52 7.04
C HIS A 74 8.39 6.56 7.43
N GLU A 75 9.56 6.65 6.80
CA GLU A 75 10.74 5.91 7.29
C GLU A 75 11.20 6.43 8.65
N GLN A 76 11.00 7.74 8.90
CA GLN A 76 11.37 8.40 10.16
C GLN A 76 10.19 8.47 11.13
N HIS A 77 8.95 8.50 10.60
CA HIS A 77 7.69 8.59 11.35
C HIS A 77 6.71 7.53 10.84
N PRO A 78 6.90 6.26 11.24
CA PRO A 78 6.10 5.14 10.77
C PRO A 78 4.61 5.40 10.97
N VAL A 79 3.80 4.92 10.03
CA VAL A 79 2.34 5.01 10.15
C VAL A 79 1.85 3.81 10.93
N GLY A 80 1.23 4.08 12.06
CA GLY A 80 0.55 3.14 12.92
C GLY A 80 -0.17 3.93 14.00
N ASP A 81 -1.12 3.31 14.67
CA ASP A 81 -1.56 3.85 15.95
C ASP A 81 -0.41 3.59 16.92
N ASP A 82 0.50 4.57 17.05
CA ASP A 82 1.66 4.47 17.93
C ASP A 82 1.20 4.20 19.36
N ASP A 83 0.07 4.76 19.82
CA ASP A 83 -0.49 4.45 21.14
C ASP A 83 -0.90 2.97 21.25
N TYR A 84 -1.52 2.41 20.19
CA TYR A 84 -1.83 0.98 20.14
C TYR A 84 -0.56 0.12 20.07
N LEU A 85 0.41 0.44 19.21
CA LEU A 85 1.65 -0.31 19.06
C LEU A 85 2.53 -0.23 20.32
N GLU A 86 2.56 0.93 20.99
CA GLU A 86 3.21 1.17 22.28
C GLU A 86 2.46 0.51 23.45
N SER A 87 1.15 0.26 23.33
CA SER A 87 0.39 -0.53 24.32
C SER A 87 0.75 -2.02 24.27
N LEU A 88 1.26 -2.51 23.14
CA LEU A 88 1.64 -3.90 22.96
C LEU A 88 2.96 -4.18 23.68
N ARG A 89 2.94 -5.12 24.61
CA ARG A 89 4.12 -5.58 25.34
C ARG A 89 4.66 -6.87 24.71
N GLU A 90 5.96 -7.10 24.84
CA GLU A 90 6.56 -8.41 24.54
C GLU A 90 5.80 -9.51 25.31
N GLY A 91 5.42 -10.58 24.61
CA GLY A 91 4.53 -11.64 25.14
C GLY A 91 3.02 -11.38 25.06
N ALA A 92 2.57 -10.20 24.61
CA ALA A 92 1.14 -9.94 24.41
C ALA A 92 0.56 -10.76 23.23
N ARG A 93 -0.76 -10.98 23.26
CA ARG A 93 -1.50 -11.57 22.13
C ARG A 93 -2.41 -10.52 21.50
N ILE A 94 -2.26 -10.35 20.19
CA ILE A 94 -3.01 -9.41 19.37
C ILE A 94 -4.25 -10.10 18.82
N ARG A 95 -5.42 -9.46 18.98
CA ARG A 95 -6.67 -9.98 18.42
C ARG A 95 -6.82 -9.57 16.96
N ILE A 96 -6.95 -10.56 16.07
CA ILE A 96 -7.18 -10.38 14.63
C ILE A 96 -8.54 -11.01 14.30
N GLY A 97 -9.59 -10.20 14.32
CA GLY A 97 -10.97 -10.69 14.20
C GLY A 97 -11.33 -11.67 15.34
N ARG A 98 -11.55 -12.94 14.99
CA ARG A 98 -11.81 -14.02 15.97
C ARG A 98 -10.55 -14.76 16.46
N TRP A 99 -9.38 -14.43 15.91
CA TRP A 99 -8.12 -15.13 16.16
C TRP A 99 -7.19 -14.32 17.06
N MET A 100 -6.18 -14.98 17.64
CA MET A 100 -5.17 -14.34 18.50
C MET A 100 -3.74 -14.69 18.03
N ALA A 101 -2.92 -13.69 17.72
CA ALA A 101 -1.54 -13.86 17.27
C ALA A 101 -0.53 -13.30 18.31
N PRO A 102 0.65 -13.93 18.52
CA PRO A 102 1.68 -13.37 19.39
C PRO A 102 2.22 -12.03 18.87
N PHE A 103 2.50 -11.09 19.76
CA PHE A 103 3.07 -9.78 19.43
C PHE A 103 4.33 -9.89 18.55
N ASP A 104 5.27 -10.75 18.94
CA ASP A 104 6.54 -10.89 18.23
C ASP A 104 6.36 -11.40 16.79
N LEU A 105 5.34 -12.24 16.56
CA LEU A 105 4.99 -12.72 15.23
C LEU A 105 4.44 -11.60 14.35
N VAL A 106 3.50 -10.80 14.88
CA VAL A 106 2.89 -9.70 14.14
C VAL A 106 3.90 -8.58 13.91
N ARG A 107 4.68 -8.20 14.93
CA ARG A 107 5.74 -7.20 14.81
C ARG A 107 6.76 -7.62 13.76
N ARG A 108 7.23 -8.87 13.81
CA ARG A 108 8.16 -9.38 12.79
C ARG A 108 7.54 -9.32 11.40
N TYR A 109 6.29 -9.75 11.27
CA TYR A 109 5.58 -9.70 9.99
C TYR A 109 5.47 -8.27 9.43
N LEU A 110 5.08 -7.31 10.26
CA LEU A 110 4.97 -5.91 9.85
C LEU A 110 6.32 -5.32 9.42
N VAL A 111 7.41 -5.75 10.05
CA VAL A 111 8.77 -5.25 9.77
C VAL A 111 9.43 -5.94 8.57
N THR A 112 9.27 -7.26 8.42
CA THR A 112 10.04 -8.06 7.45
C THR A 112 9.19 -8.64 6.33
N GLY A 113 7.87 -8.57 6.43
CA GLY A 113 6.94 -9.24 5.53
C GLY A 113 7.01 -10.77 5.59
N SER A 114 7.67 -11.37 6.59
CA SER A 114 7.86 -12.82 6.70
C SER A 114 7.22 -13.40 7.96
N LEU A 115 6.67 -14.62 7.86
CA LEU A 115 6.08 -15.34 8.99
C LEU A 115 7.05 -16.42 9.48
N ASP A 116 7.26 -16.50 10.80
CA ASP A 116 8.02 -17.61 11.38
C ASP A 116 7.14 -18.86 11.46
N GLY A 117 7.48 -19.90 10.71
CA GLY A 117 6.62 -21.06 10.51
C GLY A 117 7.26 -22.23 9.78
N GLY A 118 8.57 -22.19 9.59
CA GLY A 118 9.32 -23.14 8.77
C GLY A 118 9.16 -22.90 7.25
N ARG A 119 10.01 -23.57 6.47
CA ARG A 119 10.13 -23.38 5.01
C ARG A 119 8.81 -23.46 4.25
N ARG A 120 7.91 -24.36 4.67
CA ARG A 120 6.61 -24.55 4.01
C ARG A 120 5.68 -23.33 4.17
N ARG A 121 5.56 -22.79 5.39
CA ARG A 121 4.68 -21.63 5.64
C ARG A 121 5.24 -20.36 5.00
N GLN A 122 6.56 -20.22 4.96
CA GLN A 122 7.20 -19.13 4.21
C GLN A 122 6.87 -19.22 2.72
N PHE A 123 6.99 -20.41 2.13
CA PHE A 123 6.63 -20.61 0.71
C PHE A 123 5.15 -20.31 0.43
N GLU A 124 4.23 -20.82 1.25
CA GLU A 124 2.78 -20.54 1.11
C GLU A 124 2.48 -19.04 1.27
N HIS A 125 3.18 -18.34 2.15
CA HIS A 125 3.09 -16.90 2.31
C HIS A 125 3.60 -16.15 1.07
N ASP A 126 4.79 -16.49 0.59
CA ASP A 126 5.41 -15.85 -0.56
C ASP A 126 4.56 -16.03 -1.83
N LEU A 127 3.87 -17.17 -1.96
CA LEU A 127 2.87 -17.40 -3.00
C LEU A 127 1.74 -16.37 -2.95
N ILE A 128 1.18 -16.10 -1.76
CA ILE A 128 0.08 -15.13 -1.59
C ILE A 128 0.56 -13.71 -1.91
N VAL A 129 1.72 -13.30 -1.39
CA VAL A 129 2.27 -11.95 -1.66
C VAL A 129 2.58 -11.76 -3.15
N THR A 130 3.15 -12.78 -3.78
CA THR A 130 3.41 -12.77 -5.23
C THR A 130 2.10 -12.67 -6.02
N ALA A 131 1.08 -13.45 -5.64
CA ALA A 131 -0.23 -13.42 -6.27
C ALA A 131 -0.89 -12.03 -6.16
N MET A 132 -0.89 -11.42 -4.97
CA MET A 132 -1.39 -10.06 -4.75
C MET A 132 -0.65 -9.03 -5.62
N THR A 133 0.68 -9.13 -5.70
CA THR A 133 1.51 -8.23 -6.51
C THR A 133 1.20 -8.37 -8.00
N GLN A 134 1.03 -9.59 -8.49
CA GLN A 134 0.69 -9.87 -9.88
C GLN A 134 -0.73 -9.39 -10.23
N LEU A 135 -1.71 -9.61 -9.35
CA LEU A 135 -3.08 -9.11 -9.53
C LEU A 135 -3.10 -7.58 -9.57
N ALA A 136 -2.39 -6.90 -8.67
CA ALA A 136 -2.30 -5.44 -8.67
C ALA A 136 -1.62 -4.90 -9.94
N ARG A 137 -0.62 -5.61 -10.47
CA ARG A 137 0.14 -5.16 -11.64
C ARG A 137 -0.54 -5.46 -12.97
N PHE A 138 -1.15 -6.63 -13.11
CA PHE A 138 -1.63 -7.14 -14.40
C PHE A 138 -3.15 -7.39 -14.45
N GLY A 139 -3.83 -7.35 -13.31
CA GLY A 139 -5.24 -7.70 -13.20
C GLY A 139 -5.50 -9.21 -13.13
N PRO A 140 -6.75 -9.62 -12.86
CA PRO A 140 -7.12 -11.02 -12.61
C PRO A 140 -7.02 -11.93 -13.83
N ASN A 141 -7.17 -11.40 -15.04
CA ASN A 141 -7.23 -12.17 -16.29
C ASN A 141 -5.89 -12.23 -17.04
N ALA A 142 -4.78 -11.91 -16.37
CA ALA A 142 -3.48 -11.83 -17.01
C ALA A 142 -2.89 -13.21 -17.35
N VAL A 143 -2.45 -13.38 -18.60
CA VAL A 143 -1.66 -14.55 -19.02
C VAL A 143 -0.17 -14.20 -18.87
N ILE A 144 0.48 -14.83 -17.89
CA ILE A 144 1.89 -14.57 -17.56
C ILE A 144 2.77 -15.69 -18.15
N LEU A 145 3.85 -15.33 -18.83
CA LEU A 145 4.82 -16.29 -19.37
C LEU A 145 5.63 -16.92 -18.23
N GLY A 146 5.72 -18.26 -18.22
CA GLY A 146 6.41 -19.00 -17.15
C GLY A 146 5.60 -19.14 -15.86
N ASP A 147 4.29 -18.91 -15.93
CA ASP A 147 3.37 -19.00 -14.81
C ASP A 147 3.19 -20.44 -14.33
N GLN A 148 3.70 -20.72 -13.13
CA GLN A 148 3.59 -22.04 -12.51
C GLN A 148 2.15 -22.30 -12.05
N PRO A 149 1.69 -23.57 -12.03
CA PRO A 149 0.34 -23.93 -11.63
C PRO A 149 -0.04 -23.41 -10.23
N GLU A 150 0.91 -23.44 -9.29
CA GLU A 150 0.70 -22.98 -7.91
C GLU A 150 0.53 -21.46 -7.84
N TRP A 151 1.20 -20.71 -8.72
CA TRP A 151 1.10 -19.25 -8.78
C TRP A 151 -0.25 -18.81 -9.33
N ARG A 152 -0.73 -19.51 -10.37
CA ARG A 152 -2.09 -19.31 -10.89
C ARG A 152 -3.15 -19.62 -9.86
N ALA A 153 -3.06 -20.77 -9.21
CA ALA A 153 -4.00 -21.17 -8.16
C ALA A 153 -4.04 -20.16 -7.00
N ALA A 154 -2.88 -19.63 -6.60
CA ALA A 154 -2.81 -18.59 -5.57
C ALA A 154 -3.49 -17.28 -6.03
N ARG A 155 -3.29 -16.85 -7.28
CA ARG A 155 -3.98 -15.66 -7.83
C ARG A 155 -5.48 -15.84 -7.89
N ASP A 156 -5.97 -16.98 -8.39
CA ASP A 156 -7.40 -17.27 -8.47
C ASP A 156 -8.05 -17.25 -7.09
N ALA A 157 -7.40 -17.88 -6.10
CA ALA A 157 -7.89 -17.90 -4.72
C ALA A 157 -7.90 -16.50 -4.06
N VAL A 158 -6.87 -15.69 -4.29
CA VAL A 158 -6.81 -14.31 -3.78
C VAL A 158 -7.86 -13.43 -4.47
N ALA A 159 -8.04 -13.56 -5.78
CA ALA A 159 -9.06 -12.82 -6.52
C ALA A 159 -10.48 -13.15 -6.02
N GLU A 160 -10.79 -14.44 -5.82
CA GLU A 160 -12.06 -14.88 -5.24
C GLU A 160 -12.26 -14.31 -3.82
N LEU A 161 -11.21 -14.32 -3.00
CA LEU A 161 -11.24 -13.78 -1.65
C LEU A 161 -11.55 -12.27 -1.66
N MET A 162 -10.85 -11.51 -2.51
CA MET A 162 -11.05 -10.07 -2.67
C MET A 162 -12.48 -9.77 -3.14
N GLU A 163 -12.98 -10.49 -4.13
CA GLU A 163 -14.35 -10.35 -4.63
C GLU A 163 -15.38 -10.63 -3.52
N ARG A 164 -15.16 -11.64 -2.69
CA ARG A 164 -16.02 -11.94 -1.55
C ARG A 164 -16.06 -10.81 -0.53
N PHE A 165 -14.95 -10.12 -0.28
CA PHE A 165 -14.90 -8.96 0.61
C PHE A 165 -15.42 -7.68 -0.03
N HIS A 166 -15.33 -7.56 -1.36
CA HIS A 166 -15.81 -6.41 -2.11
C HIS A 166 -17.34 -6.42 -2.28
N ARG A 167 -17.97 -7.61 -2.27
CA ARG A 167 -19.42 -7.69 -2.16
C ARG A 167 -19.86 -7.06 -0.84
N PRO A 168 -20.74 -6.04 -0.85
CA PRO A 168 -21.31 -5.53 0.38
C PRO A 168 -21.94 -6.71 1.11
N ALA A 169 -21.66 -6.84 2.40
CA ALA A 169 -22.28 -7.85 3.23
C ALA A 169 -23.79 -7.66 3.11
N GLY A 170 -24.43 -8.48 2.26
CA GLY A 170 -25.86 -8.42 2.04
C GLY A 170 -26.52 -8.48 3.40
N THR A 171 -27.30 -7.46 3.73
CA THR A 171 -28.12 -7.35 4.93
C THR A 171 -28.66 -8.73 5.27
N ARG A 172 -28.07 -9.37 6.29
CA ARG A 172 -28.69 -10.52 6.93
C ARG A 172 -29.91 -9.95 7.66
N LEU A 173 -31.02 -9.85 6.93
CA LEU A 173 -32.34 -9.69 7.52
C LEU A 173 -32.52 -10.92 8.40
N PHE A 174 -32.37 -10.71 9.70
CA PHE A 174 -32.89 -11.62 10.70
C PHE A 174 -34.42 -11.60 10.53
N ALA A 175 -34.97 -12.72 10.07
CA ALA A 175 -36.38 -13.07 10.20
C ALA A 175 -36.49 -14.19 11.23
#